data_AF-A0A953C8B0-F1
#
_entry.id   AF-A0A953C8B0-F1
#
_cell.length_a   1.000
_cell.length_b   1.000
_cell.length_c   1.000
_cell.angle_alpha   90.00
_cell.angle_beta   90.00
_cell.angle_gamma   90.00
#
_symmetry.space_group_name_H-M   'P 1'
#
loop_
_entity.id
_entity.type
_entity.pdbx_description
1 polymer ?
#
loop_
_entity_poly.entity_id
_entity_poly.type
_entity_poly.pdbx_seq_one_letter_code
_entity_poly.pdbx_strand_id
1 'polypeptide(L)'
;MLSPSSSIAYAPGQGRPSVFAGTIAGIVNLAAVFALVTGLWYVLLRPNGVYALYTPMYGFSLVVAVVAAIVLIAKVVEFYPLQSVAIADPVRGVLFTAIAVLIGILIVHGLFWNFIGRFGVTYFSPWSIVAAGGVGAEFFNARENASTAIIYALAAFVWIALFWAVGFGRWPWSNAAAGVRAWSRFASIALFATLLYVVLFHPHVCALFYPAQTMAGVAPWWAAFAQTASAYFTLGLVLCTVLWIVVSDVLWEQWPWRLLDSADGPGFARGAFAFSGTIALGALTAWIALMAMTAVWMEPFEGGQYTEAPYFRYLHAGEIAGFGMLGAFVARAYLDAPLQHVAMAARFAARTLLAAAVGAAAYLFYYSGAGTALLGRVPGIGQPEDTPLVWTLLFIAVVLCQLEFFRGWPLTRMDGEGAQR
;
A
#
# COMPACT_ATOMS: atom_id res chain seq x y z
N MET A 1 -10.27 12.98 -28.82
CA MET A 1 -11.21 12.33 -27.89
C MET A 1 -10.46 11.96 -26.63
N LEU A 2 -10.66 12.75 -25.57
CA LEU A 2 -9.90 12.68 -24.33
C LEU A 2 -10.37 11.46 -23.52
N SER A 3 -9.50 10.47 -23.35
CA SER A 3 -9.72 9.36 -22.42
C SER A 3 -9.80 9.93 -20.99
N PRO A 4 -10.87 9.66 -20.23
CA PRO A 4 -10.93 10.02 -18.83
C PRO A 4 -9.90 9.18 -18.06
N SER A 5 -8.95 9.87 -17.44
CA SER A 5 -7.89 9.31 -16.62
C SER A 5 -8.41 8.90 -15.25
N SER A 6 -9.16 7.80 -15.19
CA SER A 6 -9.35 7.04 -13.96
C SER A 6 -8.66 5.69 -14.15
N SER A 7 -7.57 5.48 -13.43
CA SER A 7 -6.74 4.26 -13.42
C SER A 7 -7.43 3.09 -12.69
N ILE A 8 -8.73 2.97 -12.87
CA ILE A 8 -9.48 1.72 -12.79
C ILE A 8 -10.38 1.87 -14.00
N ALA A 9 -10.11 1.14 -15.09
CA ALA A 9 -10.74 1.33 -16.39
C ALA A 9 -12.25 1.62 -16.23
N TYR A 10 -12.62 2.89 -16.28
CA TYR A 10 -14.00 3.34 -16.30
C TYR A 10 -14.34 3.29 -17.78
N ALA A 11 -14.84 2.13 -18.22
CA ALA A 11 -15.60 2.03 -19.45
C ALA A 11 -17.08 2.23 -19.07
N PRO A 12 -17.59 3.47 -19.06
CA PRO A 12 -19.03 3.67 -19.02
C PRO A 12 -19.56 3.28 -20.40
N GLY A 13 -19.95 2.03 -20.59
CA GLY A 13 -20.59 1.63 -21.84
C GLY A 13 -20.54 0.16 -22.26
N GLN A 14 -19.88 -0.74 -21.52
CA GLN A 14 -19.88 -2.16 -21.89
C GLN A 14 -20.98 -2.91 -21.12
N GLY A 15 -21.73 -3.77 -21.82
CA GLY A 15 -22.96 -4.39 -21.35
C GLY A 15 -22.76 -5.06 -19.99
N ARG A 16 -23.64 -4.78 -19.02
CA ARG A 16 -23.50 -5.30 -17.66
C ARG A 16 -23.43 -6.84 -17.70
N PRO A 17 -22.43 -7.48 -17.07
CA PRO A 17 -22.33 -8.93 -17.07
C PRO A 17 -23.59 -9.51 -16.47
N SER A 18 -23.98 -10.71 -16.89
CA SER A 18 -24.98 -11.44 -16.12
C SER A 18 -24.46 -11.61 -14.68
N VAL A 19 -25.29 -11.31 -13.69
CA VAL A 19 -24.92 -11.37 -12.27
C VAL A 19 -24.27 -12.72 -11.94
N PHE A 20 -24.85 -13.81 -12.47
CA PHE A 20 -24.37 -15.17 -12.25
C PHE A 20 -22.98 -15.41 -12.88
N ALA A 21 -22.81 -15.14 -14.18
CA ALA A 21 -21.52 -15.38 -14.85
C ALA A 21 -20.42 -14.47 -14.31
N GLY A 22 -20.73 -13.21 -14.01
CA GLY A 22 -19.80 -12.26 -13.40
C GLY A 22 -19.35 -12.69 -12.01
N THR A 23 -20.26 -13.22 -11.19
CA THR A 23 -19.93 -13.75 -9.86
C THR A 23 -19.02 -14.97 -9.94
N ILE A 24 -19.32 -15.92 -10.84
CA ILE A 24 -18.49 -17.12 -11.02
C ILE A 24 -17.09 -16.74 -11.51
N ALA A 25 -16.99 -15.91 -12.55
CA ALA A 25 -15.70 -15.46 -13.08
C ALA A 25 -14.89 -14.73 -12.01
N GLY A 26 -15.54 -13.90 -11.19
CA GLY A 26 -14.94 -13.24 -10.05
C GLY A 26 -14.35 -14.20 -9.02
N ILE A 27 -15.11 -15.22 -8.60
CA ILE A 27 -14.66 -16.23 -7.64
C ILE A 27 -13.49 -17.05 -8.21
N VAL A 28 -13.55 -17.47 -9.48
CA VAL A 28 -12.47 -18.21 -10.15
C VAL A 28 -11.20 -17.36 -10.21
N ASN A 29 -11.31 -16.09 -10.59
CA ASN A 29 -10.18 -15.16 -10.58
C ASN A 29 -9.58 -14.99 -9.18
N LEU A 30 -10.42 -14.82 -8.15
CA LEU A 30 -9.95 -14.69 -6.78
C LEU A 30 -9.20 -15.94 -6.32
N ALA A 31 -9.69 -17.14 -6.65
CA ALA A 31 -9.01 -18.39 -6.35
C ALA A 31 -7.65 -18.50 -7.07
N ALA A 32 -7.59 -18.12 -8.35
CA ALA A 32 -6.33 -18.11 -9.11
C ALA A 32 -5.31 -17.11 -8.54
N VAL A 33 -5.76 -15.90 -8.18
CA VAL A 33 -4.91 -14.88 -7.56
C VAL A 33 -4.44 -15.33 -6.17
N PHE A 34 -5.32 -15.93 -5.36
CA PHE A 34 -4.94 -16.48 -4.06
C PHE A 34 -3.88 -17.58 -4.21
N ALA A 35 -4.04 -18.49 -5.19
CA ALA A 35 -3.06 -19.52 -5.49
C ALA A 35 -1.71 -18.93 -5.94
N LEU A 36 -1.74 -17.91 -6.80
CA LEU A 36 -0.54 -17.20 -7.24
C LEU A 36 0.18 -16.52 -6.07
N VAL A 37 -0.54 -15.78 -5.23
CA VAL A 37 0.02 -15.13 -4.02
C VAL A 37 0.62 -16.16 -3.08
N THR A 38 -0.05 -17.30 -2.89
CA THR A 38 0.46 -18.42 -2.08
C THR A 38 1.75 -18.99 -2.67
N GLY A 39 1.80 -19.19 -3.99
CA GLY A 39 3.01 -19.65 -4.68
C GLY A 39 4.17 -18.67 -4.56
N LEU A 40 3.91 -17.37 -4.78
CA LEU A 40 4.90 -16.32 -4.62
C LEU A 40 5.39 -16.22 -3.17
N TRP A 41 4.49 -16.32 -2.20
CA TRP A 41 4.85 -16.37 -0.79
C TRP A 41 5.76 -17.58 -0.50
N TYR A 42 5.38 -18.78 -0.94
CA TYR A 42 6.17 -19.99 -0.74
C TYR A 42 7.60 -19.87 -1.30
N VAL A 43 7.72 -19.34 -2.52
CA VAL A 43 9.02 -19.20 -3.19
C VAL A 43 9.86 -18.10 -2.53
N LEU A 44 9.29 -16.93 -2.27
CA LEU A 44 10.05 -15.72 -1.92
C LEU A 44 10.11 -15.44 -0.41
N LEU A 45 9.00 -15.58 0.31
CA LEU A 45 8.80 -14.99 1.65
C LEU A 45 8.48 -16.01 2.74
N ARG A 46 8.22 -17.27 2.42
CA ARG A 46 8.03 -18.27 3.47
C ARG A 46 9.36 -18.45 4.23
N PRO A 47 9.38 -18.42 5.57
CA PRO A 47 10.61 -18.56 6.35
C PRO A 47 11.40 -19.84 6.02
N ASN A 48 10.67 -20.93 5.78
CA ASN A 48 11.21 -22.21 5.32
C ASN A 48 10.93 -22.45 3.82
N GLY A 49 10.94 -21.39 3.03
CA GLY A 49 10.70 -21.39 1.58
C GLY A 49 12.00 -21.55 0.77
N VAL A 50 11.91 -21.24 -0.53
CA VAL A 50 13.06 -21.39 -1.45
C VAL A 50 14.12 -20.31 -1.21
N TYR A 51 13.71 -19.04 -1.25
CA TYR A 51 14.63 -17.91 -1.05
C TYR A 51 14.60 -17.35 0.38
N ALA A 52 13.54 -17.62 1.14
CA ALA A 52 13.40 -17.21 2.54
C ALA A 52 13.79 -15.74 2.80
N LEU A 53 13.35 -14.82 1.94
CA LEU A 53 13.69 -13.39 2.02
C LEU A 53 13.02 -12.69 3.21
N TYR A 54 12.15 -13.38 3.91
CA TYR A 54 11.41 -12.86 5.04
C TYR A 54 12.22 -12.97 6.34
N THR A 55 13.15 -12.04 6.48
CA THR A 55 13.51 -11.48 7.78
C THR A 55 12.72 -10.18 7.84
N PRO A 56 11.66 -10.09 8.65
CA PRO A 56 10.40 -9.44 8.27
C PRO A 56 10.52 -8.09 7.55
N MET A 57 11.40 -7.20 8.00
CA MET A 57 11.58 -5.88 7.41
C MET A 57 12.24 -5.93 6.03
N TYR A 58 13.20 -6.83 5.80
CA TYR A 58 13.81 -6.97 4.47
C TYR A 58 12.78 -7.40 3.43
N GLY A 59 12.06 -8.48 3.67
CA GLY A 59 10.99 -8.95 2.78
C GLY A 59 9.89 -7.90 2.60
N PHE A 60 9.52 -7.20 3.68
CA PHE A 60 8.56 -6.11 3.64
C PHE A 60 9.03 -4.96 2.74
N SER A 61 10.28 -4.53 2.86
CA SER A 61 10.82 -3.44 2.04
C SER A 61 10.80 -3.76 0.54
N LEU A 62 11.07 -5.01 0.16
CA LEU A 62 10.99 -5.46 -1.23
C LEU A 62 9.55 -5.41 -1.75
N VAL A 63 8.59 -5.95 -0.99
CA VAL A 63 7.17 -5.95 -1.36
C VAL A 63 6.64 -4.52 -1.49
N VAL A 64 6.93 -3.65 -0.51
CA VAL A 64 6.51 -2.24 -0.55
C VAL A 64 7.17 -1.49 -1.70
N ALA A 65 8.43 -1.76 -2.02
CA ALA A 65 9.10 -1.16 -3.17
C ALA A 65 8.44 -1.54 -4.49
N VAL A 66 7.99 -2.80 -4.63
CA VAL A 66 7.20 -3.23 -5.78
C VAL A 66 5.84 -2.53 -5.82
N VAL A 67 5.12 -2.43 -4.69
CA VAL A 67 3.85 -1.67 -4.62
C VAL A 67 4.06 -0.20 -5.00
N ALA A 68 5.10 0.44 -4.46
CA ALA A 68 5.47 1.82 -4.78
C ALA A 68 5.81 1.98 -6.27
N ALA A 69 6.49 1.02 -6.88
CA ALA A 69 6.77 1.00 -8.31
C ALA A 69 5.50 0.86 -9.15
N ILE A 70 4.56 0.00 -8.74
CA ILE A 70 3.25 -0.13 -9.42
C ILE A 70 2.49 1.20 -9.35
N VAL A 71 2.42 1.82 -8.17
CA VAL A 71 1.78 3.12 -7.97
C VAL A 71 2.48 4.22 -8.77
N LEU A 72 3.82 4.22 -8.80
CA LEU A 72 4.61 5.14 -9.62
C LEU A 72 4.20 5.02 -11.10
N ILE A 73 4.23 3.82 -11.67
CA ILE A 73 3.90 3.57 -13.07
C ILE A 73 2.45 3.96 -13.38
N ALA A 74 1.49 3.46 -12.60
CA ALA A 74 0.07 3.55 -12.92
C ALA A 74 -0.57 4.90 -12.50
N LYS A 75 -0.17 5.45 -11.35
CA LYS A 75 -0.83 6.62 -10.74
C LYS A 75 -0.03 7.92 -10.88
N VAL A 76 1.30 7.85 -10.93
CA VAL A 76 2.16 9.05 -10.98
C VAL A 76 2.59 9.39 -12.40
N VAL A 77 3.21 8.45 -13.11
CA VAL A 77 3.73 8.71 -14.47
C VAL A 77 2.76 8.30 -15.57
N GLU A 78 1.62 7.68 -15.24
CA GLU A 78 0.57 7.28 -16.19
C GLU A 78 1.13 6.48 -17.40
N PHE A 79 1.98 5.49 -17.13
CA PHE A 79 2.66 4.64 -18.13
C PHE A 79 3.63 5.38 -19.08
N TYR A 80 4.01 6.62 -18.80
CA TYR A 80 4.99 7.36 -19.61
C TYR A 80 6.37 6.65 -19.63
N PRO A 81 7.04 6.53 -20.81
CA PRO A 81 6.67 7.02 -22.16
C PRO A 81 5.93 6.01 -23.04
N LEU A 82 5.50 4.88 -22.49
CA LEU A 82 4.92 3.75 -23.22
C LEU A 82 3.38 3.80 -23.33
N GLN A 83 2.74 4.88 -22.85
CA GLN A 83 1.29 4.99 -22.73
C GLN A 83 0.54 4.87 -24.07
N SER A 84 1.17 5.24 -25.18
CA SER A 84 0.58 5.20 -26.53
C SER A 84 0.94 3.94 -27.32
N VAL A 85 1.79 3.06 -26.78
CA VAL A 85 2.20 1.83 -27.49
C VAL A 85 1.06 0.82 -27.40
N ALA A 86 0.59 0.34 -28.55
CA ALA A 86 -0.39 -0.74 -28.62
C ALA A 86 0.31 -2.06 -28.29
N ILE A 87 0.02 -2.60 -27.10
CA ILE A 87 0.56 -3.87 -26.61
C ILE A 87 -0.63 -4.71 -26.16
N ALA A 88 -0.68 -5.98 -26.58
CA ALA A 88 -1.71 -6.92 -26.14
C ALA A 88 -1.69 -7.05 -24.61
N ASP A 89 -2.87 -7.16 -23.99
CA ASP A 89 -3.03 -7.10 -22.53
C ASP A 89 -2.17 -8.11 -21.74
N PRO A 90 -1.98 -9.38 -22.19
CA PRO A 90 -1.07 -10.31 -21.49
C PRO A 90 0.40 -9.85 -21.54
N VAL A 91 0.84 -9.36 -22.70
CA VAL A 91 2.22 -8.90 -22.92
C VAL A 91 2.47 -7.61 -22.14
N ARG A 92 1.50 -6.68 -22.16
CA ARG A 92 1.51 -5.46 -21.38
C ARG A 92 1.62 -5.76 -19.89
N GLY A 93 0.82 -6.70 -19.41
CA GLY A 93 0.81 -7.18 -18.04
C GLY A 93 2.19 -7.66 -17.59
N VAL A 94 2.75 -8.63 -18.31
CA VAL A 94 4.08 -9.19 -18.01
C VAL A 94 5.16 -8.12 -18.08
N LEU A 95 5.14 -7.26 -19.09
CA LEU A 95 6.13 -6.19 -19.27
C LEU A 95 6.12 -5.21 -18.10
N PHE A 96 4.98 -4.64 -17.75
CA PHE A 96 4.91 -3.65 -16.67
C PHE A 96 5.10 -4.29 -15.29
N THR A 97 4.71 -5.54 -15.08
CA THR A 97 5.07 -6.28 -13.85
C THR A 97 6.58 -6.45 -13.75
N ALA A 98 7.27 -6.85 -14.83
CA ALA A 98 8.72 -6.98 -14.83
C ALA A 98 9.42 -5.63 -14.59
N ILE A 99 8.94 -4.54 -15.21
CA ILE A 99 9.44 -3.19 -14.97
C ILE A 99 9.22 -2.78 -13.51
N ALA A 100 8.05 -3.04 -12.93
CA ALA A 100 7.76 -2.70 -11.53
C ALA A 100 8.68 -3.45 -10.55
N VAL A 101 8.92 -4.75 -10.79
CA VAL A 101 9.86 -5.54 -9.99
C VAL A 101 11.29 -4.99 -10.13
N LEU A 102 11.73 -4.69 -11.34
CA LEU A 102 13.05 -4.12 -11.59
C LEU A 102 13.22 -2.75 -10.90
N ILE A 103 12.22 -1.87 -11.00
CA ILE A 103 12.22 -0.58 -10.30
C ILE A 103 12.25 -0.80 -8.78
N GLY A 104 11.45 -1.71 -8.24
CA GLY A 104 11.47 -2.02 -6.80
C GLY A 104 12.85 -2.47 -6.31
N ILE A 105 13.51 -3.37 -7.04
CA ILE A 105 14.88 -3.82 -6.77
C ILE A 105 15.86 -2.64 -6.86
N LEU A 106 15.77 -1.82 -7.90
CA LEU A 106 16.63 -0.64 -8.09
C LEU A 106 16.41 0.41 -6.99
N ILE A 107 15.20 0.58 -6.48
CA ILE A 107 14.89 1.46 -5.36
C ILE A 107 15.62 0.97 -4.10
N VAL A 108 15.42 -0.29 -3.71
CA VAL A 108 16.01 -0.82 -2.47
C VAL A 108 17.52 -0.92 -2.57
N HIS A 109 18.03 -1.62 -3.58
CA HIS A 109 19.44 -1.94 -3.68
C HIS A 109 20.26 -0.86 -4.40
N GLY A 110 19.74 -0.26 -5.46
CA GLY A 110 20.45 0.77 -6.21
C GLY A 110 20.44 2.12 -5.49
N LEU A 111 19.24 2.68 -5.30
CA LEU A 111 19.03 4.01 -4.76
C LEU A 111 19.31 4.07 -3.25
N PHE A 112 18.65 3.26 -2.43
CA PHE A 112 18.81 3.38 -0.98
C PHE A 112 20.12 2.76 -0.48
N TRP A 113 20.39 1.49 -0.78
CA TRP A 113 21.57 0.83 -0.20
C TRP A 113 22.90 1.31 -0.78
N ASN A 114 22.99 1.49 -2.10
CA ASN A 114 24.27 1.76 -2.76
C ASN A 114 24.50 3.24 -3.10
N PHE A 115 23.45 4.06 -3.17
CA PHE A 115 23.59 5.50 -3.45
C PHE A 115 23.36 6.34 -2.18
N ILE A 116 22.11 6.54 -1.77
CA ILE A 116 21.75 7.40 -0.62
C ILE A 116 22.43 6.91 0.66
N GLY A 117 22.43 5.61 0.93
CA GLY A 117 22.96 5.07 2.16
C GLY A 117 24.50 5.05 2.24
N ARG A 118 25.19 5.15 1.09
CA ARG A 118 26.67 5.23 1.06
C ARG A 118 27.18 6.66 1.04
N PHE A 119 26.47 7.57 0.37
CA PHE A 119 26.93 8.94 0.15
C PHE A 119 26.13 10.00 0.92
N GLY A 120 24.97 9.64 1.48
CA GLY A 120 24.08 10.52 2.22
C GLY A 120 23.90 10.05 3.66
N VAL A 121 22.81 9.31 3.92
CA VAL A 121 22.39 8.95 5.28
C VAL A 121 22.64 7.47 5.57
N THR A 122 23.55 7.19 6.50
CA THR A 122 24.12 5.85 6.74
C THR A 122 23.09 4.77 7.02
N TYR A 123 21.99 5.08 7.71
CA TYR A 123 20.99 4.08 8.06
C TYR A 123 20.25 3.49 6.86
N PHE A 124 20.34 4.07 5.66
CA PHE A 124 19.73 3.48 4.46
C PHE A 124 20.56 2.36 3.83
N SER A 125 21.78 2.09 4.33
CA SER A 125 22.63 1.03 3.80
C SER A 125 23.10 0.09 4.90
N PRO A 126 22.83 -1.22 4.77
CA PRO A 126 23.34 -2.22 5.72
C PRO A 126 24.87 -2.16 5.84
N TRP A 127 25.56 -1.96 4.71
CA TRP A 127 27.02 -1.87 4.66
C TRP A 127 27.55 -0.65 5.41
N SER A 128 26.89 0.50 5.27
CA SER A 128 27.30 1.72 5.97
C SER A 128 27.03 1.65 7.47
N ILE A 129 25.94 0.99 7.88
CA ILE A 129 25.66 0.72 9.30
C ILE A 129 26.74 -0.18 9.90
N VAL A 130 27.05 -1.29 9.23
CA VAL A 130 28.12 -2.22 9.68
C VAL A 130 29.45 -1.48 9.77
N ALA A 131 29.78 -0.65 8.78
CA ALA A 131 31.03 0.12 8.75
C ALA A 131 31.10 1.20 9.85
N ALA A 132 29.97 1.75 10.30
CA ALA A 132 29.92 2.69 11.40
C ALA A 132 30.25 2.06 12.76
N GLY A 133 30.13 0.73 12.88
CA GLY A 133 30.32 0.00 14.13
C GLY A 133 29.25 0.30 15.18
N GLY A 134 29.42 -0.26 16.38
CA GLY A 134 28.47 -0.14 17.48
C GLY A 134 27.81 -1.47 17.87
N VAL A 135 27.03 -1.43 18.95
CA VAL A 135 26.28 -2.60 19.44
C VAL A 135 25.08 -2.84 18.52
N GLY A 136 24.89 -4.06 18.05
CA GLY A 136 23.78 -4.41 17.15
C GLY A 136 24.05 -4.08 15.66
N ALA A 137 25.30 -3.77 15.28
CA ALA A 137 25.70 -3.45 13.91
C ALA A 137 26.02 -4.69 13.05
N GLU A 138 25.67 -5.90 13.48
CA GLU A 138 25.75 -7.09 12.65
C GLU A 138 24.88 -6.96 11.39
N PHE A 139 25.30 -7.62 10.31
CA PHE A 139 24.67 -7.45 9.01
C PHE A 139 23.16 -7.76 9.02
N PHE A 140 22.73 -8.72 9.84
CA PHE A 140 21.31 -9.06 9.99
C PHE A 140 20.50 -7.87 10.52
N ASN A 141 20.87 -7.30 11.67
CA ASN A 141 20.19 -6.14 12.25
C ASN A 141 20.33 -4.89 11.37
N ALA A 142 21.52 -4.68 10.80
CA ALA A 142 21.77 -3.58 9.87
C ALA A 142 20.83 -3.65 8.66
N ARG A 143 20.59 -4.87 8.14
CA ARG A 143 19.64 -5.09 7.05
C ARG A 143 18.20 -4.81 7.48
N GLU A 144 17.78 -5.31 8.64
CA GLU A 144 16.42 -5.06 9.14
C GLU A 144 16.17 -3.56 9.35
N ASN A 145 17.08 -2.86 10.02
CA ASN A 145 16.92 -1.43 10.30
C ASN A 145 16.96 -0.56 9.03
N ALA A 146 17.85 -0.87 8.08
CA ALA A 146 17.87 -0.18 6.79
C ALA A 146 16.58 -0.40 6.00
N SER A 147 16.06 -1.63 6.04
CA SER A 147 14.80 -1.98 5.39
C SER A 147 13.62 -1.25 6.04
N THR A 148 13.59 -1.14 7.37
CA THR A 148 12.61 -0.33 8.13
C THR A 148 12.61 1.14 7.67
N ALA A 149 13.79 1.75 7.55
CA ALA A 149 13.90 3.13 7.07
C ALA A 149 13.35 3.31 5.65
N ILE A 150 13.60 2.33 4.77
CA ILE A 150 13.09 2.32 3.39
C ILE A 150 11.57 2.16 3.37
N ILE A 151 11.00 1.26 4.17
CA ILE A 151 9.55 1.05 4.29
C ILE A 151 8.86 2.37 4.65
N TYR A 152 9.38 3.11 5.61
CA TYR A 152 8.81 4.40 6.01
C TYR A 152 8.88 5.46 4.90
N ALA A 153 10.00 5.55 4.18
CA ALA A 153 10.13 6.46 3.05
C ALA A 153 9.13 6.11 1.93
N LEU A 154 8.98 4.82 1.64
CA LEU A 154 8.05 4.35 0.63
C LEU A 154 6.58 4.44 1.06
N ALA A 155 6.27 4.27 2.34
CA ALA A 155 4.94 4.49 2.88
C ALA A 155 4.51 5.95 2.70
N ALA A 156 5.41 6.91 3.00
CA ALA A 156 5.17 8.33 2.74
C ALA A 156 4.97 8.61 1.24
N PHE A 157 5.78 8.00 0.37
CA PHE A 157 5.65 8.13 -1.08
C PHE A 157 4.31 7.58 -1.59
N VAL A 158 3.95 6.35 -1.21
CA VAL A 158 2.69 5.71 -1.63
C VAL A 158 1.49 6.50 -1.13
N TRP A 159 1.53 6.96 0.12
CA TRP A 159 0.46 7.80 0.67
C TRP A 159 0.23 9.05 -0.18
N ILE A 160 1.28 9.81 -0.46
CA ILE A 160 1.16 11.03 -1.25
C ILE A 160 0.84 10.76 -2.71
N ALA A 161 1.36 9.68 -3.30
CA ALA A 161 1.05 9.32 -4.67
C ALA A 161 -0.42 8.95 -4.85
N LEU A 162 -0.98 8.14 -3.94
CA LEU A 162 -2.40 7.77 -3.96
C LEU A 162 -3.29 8.98 -3.66
N PHE A 163 -2.92 9.78 -2.66
CA PHE A 163 -3.61 11.03 -2.35
C PHE A 163 -3.63 11.96 -3.57
N TRP A 164 -2.48 12.18 -4.21
CA TRP A 164 -2.41 13.09 -5.35
C TRP A 164 -3.29 12.62 -6.50
N ALA A 165 -3.30 11.32 -6.78
CA ALA A 165 -4.14 10.72 -7.81
C ALA A 165 -5.64 10.92 -7.54
N VAL A 166 -6.08 10.78 -6.28
CA VAL A 166 -7.50 10.89 -5.88
C VAL A 166 -7.93 12.35 -5.67
N GLY A 167 -7.09 13.16 -5.04
CA GLY A 167 -7.37 14.55 -4.68
C GLY A 167 -7.14 15.51 -5.84
N PHE A 168 -5.90 15.62 -6.29
CA PHE A 168 -5.51 16.59 -7.34
C PHE A 168 -5.62 16.03 -8.77
N GLY A 169 -5.62 14.71 -8.95
CA GLY A 169 -5.64 14.07 -10.27
C GLY A 169 -4.45 14.52 -11.13
N ARG A 170 -4.74 15.29 -12.18
CA ARG A 170 -3.74 15.88 -13.09
C ARG A 170 -3.35 17.32 -12.75
N TRP A 171 -4.03 17.97 -11.81
CA TRP A 171 -3.71 19.32 -11.37
C TRP A 171 -2.31 19.37 -10.71
N PRO A 172 -1.52 20.44 -10.93
CA PRO A 172 -1.79 21.63 -11.76
C PRO A 172 -1.44 21.47 -13.24
N TRP A 173 -1.00 20.29 -13.69
CA TRP A 173 -0.49 20.04 -15.04
C TRP A 173 -1.52 19.41 -16.00
N SER A 174 -2.80 19.75 -15.84
CA SER A 174 -3.88 19.20 -16.67
C SER A 174 -3.64 19.42 -18.17
N ASN A 175 -3.13 20.60 -18.52
CA ASN A 175 -2.87 21.03 -19.90
C ASN A 175 -1.43 20.78 -20.37
N ALA A 176 -0.57 20.14 -19.56
CA ALA A 176 0.82 19.89 -19.92
C ALA A 176 0.99 18.64 -20.81
N ALA A 177 2.10 18.59 -21.55
CA ALA A 177 2.52 17.39 -22.26
C ALA A 177 2.75 16.22 -21.29
N ALA A 178 2.59 14.98 -21.76
CA ALA A 178 2.64 13.78 -20.91
C ALA A 178 3.94 13.65 -20.11
N GLY A 179 5.09 13.93 -20.74
CA GLY A 179 6.40 13.88 -20.07
C GLY A 179 6.56 14.95 -18.99
N VAL A 180 6.14 16.20 -19.27
CA VAL A 180 6.16 17.30 -18.29
C VAL A 180 5.28 16.94 -17.09
N ARG A 181 4.05 16.50 -17.34
CA ARG A 181 3.13 16.08 -16.28
C ARG A 181 3.71 14.93 -15.44
N ALA A 182 4.28 13.90 -16.07
CA ALA A 182 4.85 12.75 -15.37
C ALA A 182 5.99 13.16 -14.43
N TRP A 183 6.98 13.90 -14.95
CA TRP A 183 8.15 14.29 -14.18
C TRP A 183 7.86 15.35 -13.12
N SER A 184 7.04 16.37 -13.43
CA SER A 184 6.69 17.40 -12.46
C SER A 184 5.86 16.82 -11.30
N ARG A 185 4.91 15.92 -11.60
CA ARG A 185 4.12 15.23 -10.56
C ARG A 185 4.98 14.31 -9.72
N PHE A 186 5.86 13.53 -10.34
CA PHE A 186 6.82 12.70 -9.60
C PHE A 186 7.68 13.55 -8.66
N ALA A 187 8.27 14.64 -9.17
CA ALA A 187 9.13 15.53 -8.38
C ALA A 187 8.37 16.16 -7.19
N SER A 188 7.14 16.62 -7.40
CA SER A 188 6.32 17.17 -6.30
C SER A 188 5.96 16.10 -5.26
N ILE A 189 5.49 14.93 -5.68
CA ILE A 189 5.17 13.84 -4.76
C ILE A 189 6.41 13.42 -3.98
N ALA A 190 7.57 13.24 -4.64
CA ALA A 190 8.82 12.88 -4.00
C ALA A 190 9.28 13.93 -2.97
N LEU A 191 9.14 15.22 -3.28
CA LEU A 191 9.43 16.30 -2.35
C LEU A 191 8.54 16.22 -1.10
N PHE A 192 7.21 16.14 -1.26
CA PHE A 192 6.30 16.07 -0.12
C PHE A 192 6.48 14.76 0.68
N ALA A 193 6.72 13.64 0.01
CA ALA A 193 7.02 12.37 0.66
C ALA A 193 8.31 12.45 1.50
N THR A 194 9.33 13.16 1.02
CA THR A 194 10.58 13.39 1.75
C THR A 194 10.35 14.26 2.98
N LEU A 195 9.58 15.34 2.86
CA LEU A 195 9.21 16.18 4.01
C LEU A 195 8.43 15.39 5.07
N LEU A 196 7.47 14.58 4.66
CA LEU A 196 6.73 13.71 5.56
C LEU A 196 7.61 12.65 6.20
N TYR A 197 8.54 12.06 5.46
CA TYR A 197 9.53 11.15 6.01
C TYR A 197 10.35 11.82 7.12
N VAL A 198 10.87 13.02 6.86
CA VAL A 198 11.68 13.79 7.81
C VAL A 198 10.91 14.14 9.09
N VAL A 199 9.61 14.40 9.00
CA VAL A 199 8.79 14.81 10.15
C VAL A 199 8.18 13.63 10.91
N LEU A 200 7.77 12.58 10.20
CA LEU A 200 6.95 11.49 10.76
C LEU A 200 7.73 10.22 11.08
N PHE A 201 8.92 10.02 10.49
CA PHE A 201 9.64 8.75 10.59
C PHE A 201 11.11 8.94 10.98
N HIS A 202 11.77 9.93 10.39
CA HIS A 202 13.20 10.20 10.62
C HIS A 202 13.60 10.35 12.11
N PRO A 203 12.80 10.99 12.99
CA PRO A 203 13.12 11.06 14.43
C PRO A 203 13.30 9.69 15.07
N HIS A 204 12.44 8.72 14.73
CA HIS A 204 12.52 7.36 15.23
C HIS A 204 13.67 6.59 14.56
N VAL A 205 13.84 6.73 13.25
CA VAL A 205 14.89 6.01 12.52
C VAL A 205 16.28 6.36 13.04
N CYS A 206 16.52 7.63 13.39
CA CYS A 206 17.78 8.05 14.00
C CYS A 206 18.04 7.39 15.36
N ALA A 207 16.99 6.95 16.06
CA ALA A 207 17.08 6.28 17.36
C ALA A 207 17.13 4.74 17.26
N LEU A 208 16.92 4.15 16.07
CA LEU A 208 16.98 2.69 15.86
C LEU A 208 18.40 2.12 15.99
N PHE A 209 19.42 2.96 15.84
CA PHE A 209 20.82 2.56 15.83
C PHE A 209 21.49 2.97 17.12
N TYR A 210 22.42 2.14 17.61
CA TYR A 210 23.27 2.50 18.73
C TYR A 210 24.72 2.73 18.26
N PRO A 211 25.32 3.91 18.53
CA PRO A 211 24.71 5.07 19.18
C PRO A 211 23.67 5.78 18.29
N ALA A 212 22.69 6.42 18.92
CA ALA A 212 21.66 7.16 18.21
C ALA A 212 22.27 8.30 17.37
N GLN A 213 21.71 8.54 16.18
CA GLN A 213 22.19 9.56 15.25
C GLN A 213 21.70 10.96 15.63
N THR A 214 22.11 11.44 16.81
CA THR A 214 21.66 12.70 17.41
C THR A 214 22.09 13.95 16.63
N MET A 215 23.07 13.83 15.74
CA MET A 215 23.48 14.92 14.84
C MET A 215 22.58 15.06 13.62
N ALA A 216 21.77 14.05 13.29
CA ALA A 216 20.88 14.04 12.14
C ALA A 216 19.41 14.13 12.53
N GLY A 217 19.01 13.52 13.65
CA GLY A 217 17.62 13.43 14.09
C GLY A 217 17.33 14.16 15.39
N VAL A 218 16.07 14.56 15.54
CA VAL A 218 15.50 15.05 16.80
C VAL A 218 14.72 13.95 17.51
N ALA A 219 14.33 14.16 18.77
CA ALA A 219 13.45 13.24 19.47
C ALA A 219 12.07 13.16 18.79
N PRO A 220 11.42 11.98 18.76
CA PRO A 220 10.06 11.84 18.26
C PRO A 220 9.07 12.74 19.01
N TRP A 221 8.46 13.69 18.30
CA TRP A 221 7.54 14.67 18.89
C TRP A 221 6.24 14.06 19.42
N TRP A 222 5.95 12.81 19.04
CA TRP A 222 4.77 12.07 19.51
C TRP A 222 5.01 11.27 20.78
N ALA A 223 6.26 11.10 21.23
CA ALA A 223 6.61 10.16 22.28
C ALA A 223 5.79 10.36 23.56
N ALA A 224 5.61 11.61 24.00
CA ALA A 224 4.93 11.95 25.24
C ALA A 224 3.44 11.57 25.23
N PHE A 225 2.71 11.86 24.16
CA PHE A 225 1.26 11.59 24.13
C PHE A 225 0.91 10.22 23.56
N ALA A 226 1.77 9.63 22.73
CA ALA A 226 1.57 8.29 22.18
C ALA A 226 2.13 7.18 23.09
N GLN A 227 2.84 7.54 24.17
CA GLN A 227 3.48 6.60 25.10
C GLN A 227 4.44 5.64 24.37
N THR A 228 5.03 6.10 23.27
CA THR A 228 6.03 5.36 22.49
C THR A 228 6.84 6.28 21.59
N ALA A 229 8.16 6.07 21.55
CA ALA A 229 9.05 6.69 20.57
C ALA A 229 9.08 5.96 19.21
N SER A 230 8.34 4.86 19.05
CA SER A 230 8.29 4.10 17.80
C SER A 230 7.52 4.84 16.70
N ALA A 231 8.04 4.83 15.47
CA ALA A 231 7.30 5.33 14.31
C ALA A 231 6.17 4.40 13.86
N TYR A 232 5.90 3.31 14.58
CA TYR A 232 4.66 2.57 14.40
C TYR A 232 3.42 3.41 14.72
N PHE A 233 3.54 4.42 15.59
CA PHE A 233 2.51 5.45 15.76
C PHE A 233 2.14 6.11 14.42
N THR A 234 3.12 6.68 13.73
CA THR A 234 2.90 7.38 12.47
C THR A 234 2.58 6.43 11.33
N LEU A 235 3.23 5.26 11.26
CA LEU A 235 2.92 4.24 10.26
C LEU A 235 1.47 3.77 10.37
N GLY A 236 0.99 3.47 11.58
CA GLY A 236 -0.39 3.08 11.83
C GLY A 236 -1.38 4.13 11.32
N LEU A 237 -1.16 5.40 11.67
CA LEU A 237 -1.99 6.52 11.20
C LEU A 237 -1.95 6.69 9.67
N VAL A 238 -0.78 6.56 9.06
CA VAL A 238 -0.61 6.63 7.60
C VAL A 238 -1.41 5.52 6.92
N LEU A 239 -1.32 4.27 7.39
CA LEU A 239 -2.06 3.15 6.81
C LEU A 239 -3.57 3.30 6.97
N CYS A 240 -4.04 3.77 8.14
CA CYS A 240 -5.46 4.11 8.33
C CYS A 240 -5.91 5.25 7.40
N THR A 241 -5.05 6.22 7.10
CA THR A 241 -5.35 7.30 6.16
C THR A 241 -5.41 6.77 4.72
N VAL A 242 -4.44 5.93 4.32
CA VAL A 242 -4.40 5.33 2.99
C VAL A 242 -5.61 4.43 2.75
N LEU A 243 -6.10 3.72 3.77
CA LEU A 243 -7.36 2.97 3.67
C LEU A 243 -8.50 3.85 3.14
N TRP A 244 -8.66 5.07 3.65
CA TRP A 244 -9.75 5.94 3.20
C TRP A 244 -9.51 6.53 1.82
N ILE A 245 -8.26 6.73 1.40
CA ILE A 245 -7.92 7.07 0.02
C ILE A 245 -8.34 5.92 -0.91
N VAL A 246 -7.99 4.68 -0.55
CA VAL A 246 -8.35 3.47 -1.30
C VAL A 246 -9.86 3.25 -1.34
N VAL A 247 -10.56 3.35 -0.21
CA VAL A 247 -12.03 3.23 -0.13
C VAL A 247 -12.69 4.28 -1.03
N SER A 248 -12.22 5.52 -0.96
CA SER A 248 -12.74 6.61 -1.78
C SER A 248 -12.55 6.34 -3.28
N ASP A 249 -11.36 5.91 -3.71
CA ASP A 249 -11.06 5.65 -5.11
C ASP A 249 -11.75 4.39 -5.64
N VAL A 250 -11.60 3.28 -4.91
CA VAL A 250 -11.95 1.93 -5.35
C VAL A 250 -13.44 1.64 -5.17
N LEU A 251 -14.00 2.01 -4.02
CA LEU A 251 -15.39 1.65 -3.65
C LEU A 251 -16.38 2.77 -3.97
N TRP A 252 -16.02 4.02 -3.68
CA TRP A 252 -16.91 5.18 -3.75
C TRP A 252 -16.77 5.99 -5.03
N GLU A 253 -15.94 5.56 -5.99
CA GLU A 253 -15.78 6.24 -7.28
C GLU A 253 -15.42 7.74 -7.10
N GLN A 254 -14.57 8.00 -6.11
CA GLN A 254 -14.03 9.31 -5.71
C GLN A 254 -15.04 10.26 -5.05
N TRP A 255 -16.22 9.77 -4.66
CA TRP A 255 -17.11 10.51 -3.76
C TRP A 255 -16.59 10.51 -2.32
N PRO A 256 -16.86 11.56 -1.54
CA PRO A 256 -17.56 12.79 -1.91
C PRO A 256 -16.66 13.84 -2.58
N TRP A 257 -15.36 13.60 -2.72
CA TRP A 257 -14.36 14.58 -3.18
C TRP A 257 -14.68 15.16 -4.55
N ARG A 258 -15.29 14.36 -5.42
CA ARG A 258 -15.75 14.74 -6.75
C ARG A 258 -16.75 15.91 -6.76
N LEU A 259 -17.46 16.17 -5.66
CA LEU A 259 -18.34 17.34 -5.52
C LEU A 259 -17.60 18.68 -5.62
N LEU A 260 -16.29 18.65 -5.37
CA LEU A 260 -15.43 19.83 -5.39
C LEU A 260 -14.66 19.97 -6.71
N ASP A 261 -15.03 19.19 -7.73
CA ASP A 261 -14.48 19.36 -9.07
C ASP A 261 -14.88 20.72 -9.63
N SER A 262 -13.91 21.40 -10.23
CA SER A 262 -14.14 22.59 -11.04
C SER A 262 -14.62 22.18 -12.45
N ALA A 263 -15.01 23.16 -13.27
CA ALA A 263 -15.38 22.90 -14.67
C ALA A 263 -14.28 22.18 -15.46
N ASP A 264 -13.01 22.40 -15.10
CA ASP A 264 -11.82 21.78 -15.72
C ASP A 264 -11.38 20.47 -15.04
N GLY A 265 -12.18 19.96 -14.09
CA GLY A 265 -11.91 18.74 -13.33
C GLY A 265 -11.32 18.99 -11.93
N PRO A 266 -10.55 18.02 -11.39
CA PRO A 266 -9.97 18.13 -10.05
C PRO A 266 -9.08 19.37 -9.94
N GLY A 267 -9.19 20.08 -8.82
CA GLY A 267 -8.43 21.29 -8.54
C GLY A 267 -7.91 21.34 -7.10
N PHE A 268 -7.41 22.51 -6.71
CA PHE A 268 -6.82 22.70 -5.38
C PHE A 268 -7.80 22.37 -4.25
N ALA A 269 -9.05 22.86 -4.34
CA ALA A 269 -10.07 22.63 -3.32
C ALA A 269 -10.35 21.14 -3.09
N ARG A 270 -10.59 20.37 -4.17
CA ARG A 270 -10.76 18.92 -4.07
C ARG A 270 -9.57 18.25 -3.39
N GLY A 271 -8.35 18.59 -3.78
CA GLY A 271 -7.16 18.03 -3.16
C GLY A 271 -7.03 18.38 -1.67
N ALA A 272 -7.23 19.64 -1.29
CA ALA A 272 -7.17 20.05 0.12
C ALA A 272 -8.21 19.31 0.98
N PHE A 273 -9.47 19.25 0.54
CA PHE A 273 -10.53 18.56 1.27
C PHE A 273 -10.36 17.04 1.29
N ALA A 274 -9.89 16.43 0.19
CA ALA A 274 -9.57 15.00 0.17
C ALA A 274 -8.41 14.68 1.12
N PHE A 275 -7.38 15.54 1.21
CA PHE A 275 -6.25 15.35 2.12
C PHE A 275 -6.71 15.40 3.57
N SER A 276 -7.34 16.50 3.98
CA SER A 276 -7.79 16.69 5.35
C SER A 276 -8.88 15.68 5.73
N GLY A 277 -9.81 15.38 4.81
CA GLY A 277 -10.88 14.42 5.03
C GLY A 277 -10.38 12.99 5.23
N THR A 278 -9.43 12.53 4.41
CA THR A 278 -8.85 11.19 4.57
C THR A 278 -7.99 11.07 5.82
N ILE A 279 -7.28 12.13 6.23
CA ILE A 279 -6.56 12.16 7.52
C ILE A 279 -7.54 12.08 8.70
N ALA A 280 -8.62 12.87 8.68
CA ALA A 280 -9.61 12.86 9.76
C ALA A 280 -10.29 11.48 9.89
N LEU A 281 -10.67 10.87 8.77
CA LEU A 281 -11.21 9.52 8.74
C LEU A 281 -10.18 8.47 9.18
N GLY A 282 -8.91 8.63 8.78
CA GLY A 282 -7.81 7.76 9.20
C GLY A 282 -7.56 7.81 10.71
N ALA A 283 -7.53 9.02 11.28
CA ALA A 283 -7.41 9.23 12.72
C ALA A 283 -8.60 8.62 13.49
N LEU A 284 -9.82 8.78 12.96
CA LEU A 284 -11.01 8.16 13.53
C LEU A 284 -10.92 6.62 13.49
N THR A 285 -10.47 6.03 12.38
CA THR A 285 -10.27 4.58 12.28
C THR A 285 -9.21 4.09 13.24
N ALA A 286 -8.08 4.78 13.36
CA ALA A 286 -7.04 4.44 14.33
C ALA A 286 -7.60 4.49 15.76
N TRP A 287 -8.35 5.53 16.11
CA TRP A 287 -8.98 5.67 17.42
C TRP A 287 -9.98 4.55 17.71
N ILE A 288 -10.86 4.21 16.77
CA ILE A 288 -11.81 3.09 16.91
C ILE A 288 -11.06 1.77 17.10
N ALA A 289 -10.02 1.52 16.31
CA ALA A 289 -9.21 0.30 16.41
C ALA A 289 -8.52 0.20 17.78
N LEU A 290 -7.94 1.29 18.28
CA LEU A 290 -7.33 1.38 19.60
C LEU A 290 -8.35 1.11 20.71
N MET A 291 -9.55 1.71 20.63
CA MET A 291 -10.62 1.44 21.60
C MET A 291 -11.04 -0.03 21.62
N ALA A 292 -11.25 -0.63 20.44
CA ALA A 292 -11.59 -2.04 20.34
C ALA A 292 -10.50 -2.93 20.95
N MET A 293 -9.25 -2.59 20.67
CA MET A 293 -8.07 -3.24 21.23
C MET A 293 -8.00 -3.09 22.76
N THR A 294 -8.25 -1.91 23.31
CA THR A 294 -8.30 -1.68 24.77
C THR A 294 -9.42 -2.47 25.43
N ALA A 295 -10.56 -2.62 24.76
CA ALA A 295 -11.67 -3.42 25.27
C ALA A 295 -11.33 -4.93 25.35
N VAL A 296 -10.45 -5.42 24.48
CA VAL A 296 -10.09 -6.85 24.40
C VAL A 296 -8.84 -7.20 25.22
N TRP A 297 -7.82 -6.33 25.22
CA TRP A 297 -6.51 -6.60 25.84
C TRP A 297 -6.15 -5.60 26.95
N MET A 298 -7.14 -4.88 27.49
CA MET A 298 -6.93 -3.82 28.49
C MET A 298 -6.06 -2.66 27.99
N GLU A 299 -5.85 -1.67 28.86
CA GLU A 299 -5.09 -0.46 28.56
C GLU A 299 -3.61 -0.76 28.34
N PRO A 300 -3.00 -0.30 27.22
CA PRO A 300 -1.58 -0.48 26.98
C PRO A 300 -0.75 0.46 27.87
N PHE A 301 0.49 0.07 28.19
CA PHE A 301 1.41 0.86 29.01
C PHE A 301 2.83 0.89 28.44
N GLU A 302 3.56 1.98 28.72
CA GLU A 302 4.93 2.14 28.25
C GLU A 302 5.85 1.05 28.84
N GLY A 303 6.66 0.41 27.99
CA GLY A 303 7.50 -0.73 28.37
C GLY A 303 6.80 -2.10 28.34
N GLY A 304 5.49 -2.14 28.11
CA GLY A 304 4.77 -3.39 27.85
C GLY A 304 5.30 -4.12 26.61
N GLN A 305 5.10 -5.44 26.56
CA GLN A 305 5.50 -6.26 25.40
C GLN A 305 4.28 -6.71 24.60
N TYR A 306 4.44 -6.85 23.29
CA TYR A 306 3.43 -7.38 22.38
C TYR A 306 2.10 -6.62 22.49
N THR A 307 1.00 -7.31 22.79
CA THR A 307 -0.33 -6.71 22.97
C THR A 307 -0.36 -5.69 24.09
N GLU A 308 0.56 -5.65 25.04
CA GLU A 308 0.54 -4.62 26.10
C GLU A 308 1.23 -3.32 25.68
N ALA A 309 1.95 -3.33 24.56
CA ALA A 309 2.79 -2.23 24.13
C ALA A 309 2.04 -1.21 23.24
N PRO A 310 2.12 0.10 23.52
CA PRO A 310 1.50 1.13 22.68
C PRO A 310 1.96 1.07 21.21
N TYR A 311 3.25 0.85 20.95
CA TYR A 311 3.79 0.76 19.58
C TYR A 311 3.12 -0.34 18.76
N PHE A 312 2.84 -1.49 19.40
CA PHE A 312 2.21 -2.62 18.74
C PHE A 312 0.75 -2.28 18.42
N ARG A 313 0.02 -1.62 19.34
CA ARG A 313 -1.37 -1.21 19.10
C ARG A 313 -1.49 -0.28 17.89
N TYR A 314 -0.59 0.68 17.76
CA TYR A 314 -0.59 1.56 16.59
C TYR A 314 -0.25 0.82 15.31
N LEU A 315 0.77 -0.05 15.32
CA LEU A 315 1.09 -0.86 14.14
C LEU A 315 -0.12 -1.73 13.75
N HIS A 316 -0.72 -2.42 14.73
CA HIS A 316 -1.82 -3.33 14.52
C HIS A 316 -3.09 -2.63 14.02
N ALA A 317 -3.35 -1.38 14.42
CA ALA A 317 -4.38 -0.55 13.79
C ALA A 317 -4.10 -0.33 12.29
N GLY A 318 -2.83 -0.11 11.94
CA GLY A 318 -2.37 -0.05 10.55
C GLY A 318 -2.50 -1.39 9.81
N GLU A 319 -2.25 -2.51 10.48
CA GLU A 319 -2.44 -3.87 9.94
C GLU A 319 -3.91 -4.16 9.63
N ILE A 320 -4.82 -3.81 10.55
CA ILE A 320 -6.27 -3.88 10.36
C ILE A 320 -6.67 -3.02 9.14
N ALA A 321 -6.12 -1.82 9.01
CA ALA A 321 -6.34 -0.98 7.84
C ALA A 321 -5.79 -1.63 6.55
N GLY A 322 -4.64 -2.32 6.64
CA GLY A 322 -4.08 -3.15 5.57
C GLY A 322 -5.05 -4.21 5.07
N PHE A 323 -5.63 -5.00 5.97
CA PHE A 323 -6.67 -5.98 5.62
C PHE A 323 -7.92 -5.32 5.06
N GLY A 324 -8.31 -4.14 5.56
CA GLY A 324 -9.38 -3.33 4.98
C GLY A 324 -9.10 -2.91 3.53
N MET A 325 -7.86 -2.50 3.22
CA MET A 325 -7.45 -2.18 1.85
C MET A 325 -7.51 -3.41 0.95
N LEU A 326 -7.02 -4.56 1.41
CA LEU A 326 -7.14 -5.82 0.69
C LEU A 326 -8.61 -6.17 0.42
N GLY A 327 -9.46 -6.05 1.44
CA GLY A 327 -10.90 -6.23 1.32
C GLY A 327 -11.52 -5.30 0.27
N ALA A 328 -11.12 -4.04 0.23
CA ALA A 328 -11.60 -3.08 -0.77
C ALA A 328 -11.21 -3.50 -2.20
N PHE A 329 -9.95 -3.85 -2.44
CA PHE A 329 -9.49 -4.30 -3.74
C PHE A 329 -10.16 -5.61 -4.17
N VAL A 330 -10.24 -6.61 -3.29
CA VAL A 330 -10.87 -7.90 -3.59
C VAL A 330 -12.37 -7.75 -3.86
N ALA A 331 -13.08 -7.00 -3.01
CA ALA A 331 -14.51 -6.75 -3.17
C ALA A 331 -14.79 -6.09 -4.52
N ARG A 332 -13.99 -5.09 -4.90
CA ARG A 332 -14.18 -4.36 -6.16
C ARG A 332 -13.75 -5.15 -7.39
N ALA A 333 -12.64 -5.86 -7.32
CA ALA A 333 -12.07 -6.59 -8.46
C ALA A 333 -12.86 -7.85 -8.78
N TYR A 334 -13.33 -8.58 -7.76
CA TYR A 334 -13.84 -9.94 -7.94
C TYR A 334 -15.30 -10.11 -7.50
N LEU A 335 -15.80 -9.33 -6.55
CA LEU A 335 -17.13 -9.56 -5.94
C LEU A 335 -18.17 -8.49 -6.28
N ASP A 336 -17.84 -7.54 -7.16
CA ASP A 336 -18.65 -6.36 -7.42
C ASP A 336 -19.79 -6.59 -8.43
N ALA A 337 -19.78 -7.70 -9.18
CA ALA A 337 -20.80 -8.03 -10.19
C ALA A 337 -22.26 -7.85 -9.70
N PRO A 338 -22.70 -8.41 -8.56
CA PRO A 338 -24.07 -8.20 -8.06
C PRO A 338 -24.36 -6.74 -7.67
N LEU A 339 -23.34 -5.99 -7.24
CA LEU A 339 -23.50 -4.63 -6.73
C LEU A 339 -23.64 -3.58 -7.84
N GLN A 340 -23.27 -3.90 -9.08
CA GLN A 340 -23.36 -2.97 -10.21
C GLN A 340 -24.80 -2.58 -10.58
N HIS A 341 -25.78 -3.39 -10.18
CA HIS A 341 -27.20 -3.17 -10.47
C HIS A 341 -27.93 -2.34 -9.40
N VAL A 342 -27.23 -1.96 -8.33
CA VAL A 342 -27.80 -1.24 -7.19
C VAL A 342 -27.64 0.27 -7.37
N ALA A 343 -28.59 1.06 -6.84
CA ALA A 343 -28.51 2.52 -6.81
C ALA A 343 -27.22 3.00 -6.11
N MET A 344 -26.69 4.16 -6.54
CA MET A 344 -25.34 4.63 -6.17
C MET A 344 -25.05 4.61 -4.66
N ALA A 345 -25.93 5.21 -3.84
CA ALA A 345 -25.72 5.29 -2.39
C ALA A 345 -25.73 3.90 -1.72
N ALA A 346 -26.71 3.07 -2.07
CA ALA A 346 -26.80 1.70 -1.58
C ALA A 346 -25.63 0.83 -2.07
N ARG A 347 -25.14 1.07 -3.28
CA ARG A 347 -23.96 0.40 -3.85
C ARG A 347 -22.69 0.75 -3.08
N PHE A 348 -22.49 2.02 -2.72
CA PHE A 348 -21.32 2.44 -1.92
C PHE A 348 -21.36 1.83 -0.52
N ALA A 349 -22.52 1.85 0.13
CA ALA A 349 -22.71 1.20 1.43
C ALA A 349 -22.43 -0.31 1.34
N ALA A 350 -23.05 -1.01 0.37
CA ALA A 350 -22.88 -2.45 0.18
C ALA A 350 -21.43 -2.84 -0.13
N ARG A 351 -20.73 -2.06 -0.98
CA ARG A 351 -19.29 -2.27 -1.26
C ARG A 351 -18.44 -2.11 -0.02
N THR A 352 -18.73 -1.12 0.81
CA THR A 352 -17.98 -0.84 2.04
C THR A 352 -18.18 -1.98 3.05
N LEU A 353 -19.42 -2.43 3.23
CA LEU A 353 -19.73 -3.57 4.11
C LEU A 353 -19.10 -4.87 3.60
N LEU A 354 -19.16 -5.13 2.29
CA LEU A 354 -18.53 -6.29 1.68
C LEU A 354 -17.01 -6.24 1.84
N ALA A 355 -16.38 -5.09 1.59
CA ALA A 355 -14.95 -4.89 1.78
C ALA A 355 -14.53 -5.13 3.24
N ALA A 356 -15.31 -4.62 4.20
CA ALA A 356 -15.08 -4.86 5.63
C ALA A 356 -15.20 -6.34 5.97
N ALA A 357 -16.21 -7.05 5.45
CA ALA A 357 -16.39 -8.48 5.68
C ALA A 357 -15.25 -9.31 5.08
N VAL A 358 -14.81 -9.01 3.85
CA VAL A 358 -13.68 -9.68 3.21
C VAL A 358 -12.37 -9.39 3.94
N GLY A 359 -12.14 -8.14 4.35
CA GLY A 359 -10.97 -7.77 5.15
C GLY A 359 -10.94 -8.49 6.50
N ALA A 360 -12.09 -8.58 7.19
CA ALA A 360 -12.22 -9.35 8.42
C ALA A 360 -11.97 -10.85 8.20
N ALA A 361 -12.49 -11.43 7.11
CA ALA A 361 -12.22 -12.82 6.76
C ALA A 361 -10.73 -13.07 6.49
N ALA A 362 -10.04 -12.15 5.80
CA ALA A 362 -8.60 -12.22 5.57
C ALA A 362 -7.80 -12.09 6.86
N TYR A 363 -8.19 -11.18 7.76
CA TYR A 363 -7.59 -11.04 9.10
C TYR A 363 -7.74 -12.33 9.91
N LEU A 364 -8.96 -12.88 9.98
CA LEU A 364 -9.24 -14.11 10.70
C LEU A 364 -8.48 -15.29 10.09
N PHE A 365 -8.42 -15.39 8.77
CA PHE A 365 -7.62 -16.39 8.07
C PHE A 365 -6.14 -16.27 8.43
N TYR A 366 -5.57 -15.06 8.36
CA TYR A 366 -4.16 -14.82 8.67
C TYR A 366 -3.82 -15.33 10.06
N TYR A 367 -4.61 -14.96 11.06
CA TYR A 367 -4.39 -15.34 12.46
C TYR A 367 -4.87 -16.76 12.83
N SER A 368 -5.59 -17.45 11.94
CA SER A 368 -6.03 -18.84 12.16
C SER A 368 -4.88 -19.85 12.04
N GLY A 369 -5.12 -21.08 12.51
CA GLY A 369 -4.20 -22.21 12.33
C GLY A 369 -3.97 -22.59 10.86
N ALA A 370 -4.98 -22.38 9.99
CA ALA A 370 -4.82 -22.59 8.55
C ALA A 370 -3.84 -21.57 7.94
N GLY A 371 -3.96 -20.29 8.33
CA GLY A 371 -3.02 -19.25 7.95
C GLY A 371 -1.60 -19.54 8.44
N THR A 372 -1.47 -19.99 9.70
CA THR A 372 -0.18 -20.44 10.26
C THR A 372 0.47 -21.52 9.38
N ALA A 373 -0.28 -22.58 9.08
CA ALA A 373 0.24 -23.71 8.31
C ALA A 373 0.62 -23.31 6.88
N LEU A 374 -0.23 -22.52 6.21
CA LEU A 374 0.00 -22.10 4.83
C LEU A 374 1.20 -21.16 4.72
N LEU A 375 1.28 -20.16 5.60
CA LEU A 375 2.30 -19.12 5.53
C LEU A 375 3.61 -19.53 6.20
N GLY A 376 3.60 -20.60 7.02
CA GLY A 376 4.77 -21.07 7.77
C GLY A 376 5.20 -20.09 8.86
N ARG A 377 4.25 -19.33 9.41
CA ARG A 377 4.47 -18.33 10.47
C ARG A 377 4.38 -18.95 11.86
N VAL A 378 4.86 -18.22 12.86
CA VAL A 378 4.68 -18.57 14.27
C VAL A 378 3.25 -18.22 14.71
N PRO A 379 2.52 -19.11 15.42
CA PRO A 379 1.20 -18.79 15.95
C PRO A 379 1.21 -17.63 16.95
N GLY A 380 0.11 -16.89 17.01
CA GLY A 380 -0.10 -15.82 17.99
C GLY A 380 -0.33 -14.45 17.36
N ILE A 381 -0.88 -13.54 18.15
CA ILE A 381 -1.00 -12.11 17.84
C ILE A 381 0.16 -11.40 18.53
N GLY A 382 0.78 -10.44 17.85
CA GLY A 382 1.89 -9.67 18.42
C GLY A 382 3.26 -10.34 18.35
N GLN A 383 3.43 -11.39 17.53
CA GLN A 383 4.74 -11.97 17.29
C GLN A 383 5.65 -10.96 16.56
N PRO A 384 6.83 -10.57 17.11
CA PRO A 384 7.68 -9.53 16.50
C PRO A 384 8.25 -9.93 15.15
N GLU A 385 8.40 -11.24 14.92
CA GLU A 385 8.88 -11.81 13.68
C GLU A 385 7.76 -11.98 12.62
N ASP A 386 6.54 -11.51 12.91
CA ASP A 386 5.39 -11.68 12.04
C ASP A 386 4.71 -10.34 11.73
N THR A 387 4.66 -9.97 10.45
CA THR A 387 4.10 -8.73 9.95
C THR A 387 3.08 -9.03 8.86
N PRO A 388 1.76 -9.06 9.20
CA PRO A 388 0.70 -9.33 8.23
C PRO A 388 0.67 -8.39 7.03
N LEU A 389 1.23 -7.19 7.17
CA LEU A 389 1.34 -6.23 6.07
C LEU A 389 2.11 -6.78 4.88
N VAL A 390 3.10 -7.66 5.07
CA VAL A 390 3.89 -8.20 3.95
C VAL A 390 3.03 -9.09 3.07
N TRP A 391 2.30 -10.02 3.68
CA TRP A 391 1.37 -10.89 2.95
C TRP A 391 0.25 -10.08 2.31
N THR A 392 -0.33 -9.14 3.07
CA THR A 392 -1.43 -8.28 2.60
C THR A 392 -1.00 -7.44 1.40
N LEU A 393 0.18 -6.81 1.44
CA LEU A 393 0.68 -5.96 0.37
C LEU A 393 1.17 -6.77 -0.83
N LEU A 394 1.71 -7.97 -0.63
CA LEU A 394 2.00 -8.89 -1.73
C LEU A 394 0.70 -9.22 -2.48
N PHE A 395 -0.37 -9.52 -1.74
CA PHE A 395 -1.68 -9.78 -2.31
C PHE A 395 -2.18 -8.57 -3.11
N ILE A 396 -2.15 -7.38 -2.50
CA ILE A 396 -2.52 -6.13 -3.14
C ILE A 396 -1.67 -5.88 -4.39
N ALA A 397 -0.35 -6.14 -4.36
CA ALA A 397 0.53 -5.96 -5.51
C ALA A 397 0.11 -6.83 -6.70
N VAL A 398 -0.25 -8.10 -6.46
CA VAL A 398 -0.75 -9.01 -7.50
C VAL A 398 -2.08 -8.51 -8.07
N VAL A 399 -3.01 -8.10 -7.20
CA VAL A 399 -4.31 -7.54 -7.63
C VAL A 399 -4.10 -6.26 -8.44
N LEU A 400 -3.23 -5.36 -8.00
CA LEU A 400 -2.90 -4.13 -8.72
C LEU A 400 -2.25 -4.42 -10.07
N CYS A 401 -1.32 -5.39 -10.16
CA CYS A 401 -0.77 -5.82 -11.45
C CYS A 401 -1.89 -6.30 -12.38
N GLN A 402 -2.79 -7.15 -11.89
CA GLN A 402 -3.91 -7.65 -12.69
C GLN A 402 -4.80 -6.51 -13.20
N LEU A 403 -5.16 -5.57 -12.32
CA LEU A 403 -6.06 -4.47 -12.66
C LEU A 403 -5.41 -3.41 -13.57
N GLU A 404 -4.18 -3.01 -13.26
CA GLU A 404 -3.52 -1.86 -13.90
C GLU A 404 -2.70 -2.27 -15.14
N PHE A 405 -2.02 -3.42 -15.08
CA PHE A 405 -1.08 -3.84 -16.12
C PHE A 405 -1.73 -4.82 -17.09
N PHE A 406 -2.46 -5.81 -16.57
CA PHE A 406 -3.19 -6.81 -17.37
C PHE A 406 -4.61 -6.38 -17.76
N ARG A 407 -5.10 -5.22 -17.28
CA ARG A 407 -6.46 -4.71 -17.54
C ARG A 407 -7.57 -5.72 -17.24
N GLY A 408 -7.37 -6.59 -16.24
CA GLY A 408 -8.33 -7.61 -15.84
C GLY A 408 -8.24 -8.94 -16.60
N TRP A 409 -7.31 -9.13 -17.54
CA TRP A 409 -6.98 -10.44 -18.13
C TRP A 409 -6.47 -11.42 -17.03
N PRO A 410 -6.64 -12.76 -17.13
CA PRO A 410 -7.19 -13.58 -18.24
C PRO A 410 -8.70 -13.67 -18.33
N LEU A 411 -9.41 -13.56 -17.21
CA LEU A 411 -10.86 -13.55 -17.21
C LEU A 411 -11.28 -12.10 -17.02
N THR A 412 -11.25 -11.34 -18.11
CA THR A 412 -11.95 -10.04 -18.17
C THR A 412 -13.37 -10.24 -17.64
N ARG A 413 -13.95 -9.20 -17.02
CA ARG A 413 -15.41 -9.16 -16.82
C ARG A 413 -16.05 -9.63 -18.12
N MET A 414 -16.74 -10.77 -18.08
CA MET A 414 -17.26 -11.43 -19.26
C MET A 414 -18.42 -10.62 -19.83
N ASP A 415 -18.08 -9.54 -20.51
CA ASP A 415 -18.97 -8.68 -21.27
C ASP A 415 -18.48 -8.76 -22.70
N GLY A 416 -19.35 -9.25 -23.57
CA GLY A 416 -19.03 -9.73 -24.91
C GLY A 416 -18.52 -8.63 -25.84
N GLU A 417 -17.21 -8.43 -25.87
CA GLU A 417 -16.50 -7.73 -26.96
C GLU A 417 -14.99 -8.04 -26.99
N GLY A 418 -14.47 -8.86 -26.08
CA GLY A 418 -13.08 -9.33 -26.07
C GLY A 418 -12.72 -10.32 -27.20
N ALA A 419 -13.65 -10.59 -28.12
CA ALA A 419 -13.45 -11.46 -29.28
C ALA A 419 -13.25 -10.71 -30.61
N GLN A 420 -13.24 -9.36 -30.61
CA GLN A 420 -13.10 -8.56 -31.85
C GLN A 420 -12.15 -7.36 -31.75
N ARG A 421 -11.10 -7.43 -30.92
CA ARG A 421 -10.00 -6.44 -30.99
C ARG A 421 -8.63 -7.10 -31.04
#